data_AF-A0A5M9UN13-F1
#
_entry.id   AF-A0A5M9UN13-F1
#
_cell.length_a   1.000
_cell.length_b   1.000
_cell.length_c   1.000
_cell.angle_alpha   90.00
_cell.angle_beta   90.00
_cell.angle_gamma   90.00
#
_symmetry.space_group_name_H-M   'P 1'
#
loop_
_entity.id
_entity.type
_entity.pdbx_description
1 polymer ?
#
loop_
_entity_poly.entity_id
_entity_poly.type
_entity_poly.pdbx_seq_one_letter_code
_entity_poly.pdbx_strand_id
1 'polypeptide(L)' 'GFEETLWKAADKLRGSMDSGEYKHVVLGLIFLKYISDKFETKYNELVEEGDGFEEDIDEYTVENIFWVPAESRWDYI' A
#
# COMPACT_ATOMS: atom_id res chain seq x y z
N GLY A 1 11.39 21.98 -3.88
CA GLY A 1 11.92 20.62 -4.13
C GLY A 1 10.81 19.59 -4.04
N PHE A 2 11.00 18.36 -4.52
CA PHE A 2 9.96 17.31 -4.48
C PHE A 2 9.43 17.05 -3.06
N GLU A 3 10.32 17.04 -2.06
CA GLU A 3 9.97 17.02 -0.64
C GLU A 3 9.06 18.17 -0.22
N GLU A 4 9.34 19.39 -0.68
CA GLU A 4 8.57 20.58 -0.30
C GLU A 4 7.14 20.56 -0.85
N THR A 5 6.96 19.96 -2.04
CA THR A 5 5.64 19.75 -2.65
C THR A 5 4.86 18.66 -1.92
N LEU A 6 5.51 17.54 -1.60
CA LEU A 6 4.94 16.49 -0.76
C LEU A 6 4.51 17.06 0.60
N TRP A 7 5.34 17.91 1.19
CA TRP A 7 5.08 18.49 2.50
C TRP A 7 3.93 19.50 2.49
N LYS A 8 3.83 20.33 1.45
CA LYS A 8 2.67 21.23 1.25
C LYS A 8 1.37 20.47 0.96
N ALA A 9 1.42 19.36 0.22
CA ALA A 9 0.24 18.52 -0.03
C ALA A 9 -0.24 17.83 1.26
N ALA A 10 0.69 17.29 2.03
CA ALA A 10 0.49 16.75 3.37
C ALA A 10 -0.15 17.77 4.33
N ASP A 11 0.40 18.99 4.42
CA ASP A 11 -0.14 20.04 5.28
C ASP A 11 -1.56 20.47 4.88
N LYS A 12 -1.88 20.42 3.57
CA LYS A 12 -3.23 20.69 3.06
C LYS A 12 -4.23 19.61 3.44
N LEU A 13 -3.80 18.34 3.46
CA LEU A 13 -4.61 17.18 3.85
C LEU A 13 -4.78 17.09 5.37
N ARG A 14 -3.80 17.57 6.15
CA ARG A 14 -3.83 17.58 7.63
C ARG A 14 -4.96 18.43 8.20
N GLY A 15 -5.41 19.47 7.51
CA GLY A 15 -6.48 20.35 7.97
C GLY A 15 -6.20 20.89 9.39
N SER A 16 -7.15 20.73 10.31
CA SER A 16 -7.03 21.13 11.73
C SER A 16 -6.61 20.00 12.68
N MET A 17 -6.08 18.90 12.15
CA MET A 17 -5.75 17.71 12.93
C MET A 17 -4.48 17.92 13.76
N ASP A 18 -4.53 17.56 15.04
CA ASP A 18 -3.39 17.67 15.94
C ASP A 18 -2.23 16.77 15.45
N SER A 19 -0.99 17.20 15.68
CA SER A 19 0.20 16.49 15.21
C SER A 19 0.26 15.03 15.71
N GLY A 20 -0.34 14.73 16.86
CA GLY A 20 -0.47 13.35 17.37
C GLY A 20 -1.37 12.47 16.50
N GLU A 21 -2.52 12.99 16.06
CA GLU A 21 -3.46 12.26 15.20
C GLU A 21 -2.96 12.15 13.75
N TYR A 22 -2.31 13.21 13.24
CA TYR A 22 -1.74 13.23 11.90
C TYR A 22 -0.67 12.14 11.69
N LYS A 23 0.15 11.88 12.72
CA LYS A 23 1.14 10.79 12.69
C LYS A 23 0.47 9.44 12.41
N HIS A 24 -0.66 9.14 13.04
CA HIS A 24 -1.36 7.87 12.85
C HIS A 24 -1.93 7.73 11.45
N VAL A 25 -2.49 8.80 10.89
CA VAL A 25 -3.02 8.82 9.53
C VAL A 25 -1.89 8.62 8.51
N VAL A 26 -0.80 9.37 8.62
CA VAL A 26 0.33 9.28 7.67
C VAL A 26 1.03 7.93 7.75
N LEU A 27 1.30 7.41 8.95
CA LEU A 27 1.87 6.06 9.11
C LEU A 27 0.93 4.98 8.56
N GLY A 28 -0.38 5.13 8.76
CA GLY A 28 -1.38 4.24 8.18
C GLY A 28 -1.35 4.24 6.66
N LEU A 29 -1.27 5.42 6.03
CA LEU A 29 -1.20 5.56 4.58
C LEU A 29 0.12 5.03 3.99
N ILE A 30 1.26 5.28 4.65
CA ILE A 30 2.56 4.73 4.24
C ILE A 30 2.54 3.21 4.36
N PHE A 31 2.00 2.68 5.45
CA PHE A 31 1.88 1.25 5.66
C PHE A 31 0.97 0.62 4.60
N LEU A 32 -0.21 1.21 4.34
CA LEU A 32 -1.13 0.75 3.30
C LEU A 32 -0.45 0.74 1.93
N LYS A 33 0.22 1.83 1.56
CA LYS A 33 0.95 1.91 0.30
C LYS A 33 2.03 0.82 0.21
N TYR A 34 2.78 0.61 1.29
CA TYR A 34 3.83 -0.40 1.34
C TYR A 34 3.29 -1.82 1.13
N ILE A 35 2.20 -2.19 1.81
CA ILE A 35 1.60 -3.52 1.64
C ILE A 35 0.98 -3.68 0.24
N SER A 36 0.35 -2.64 -0.29
CA SER A 36 -0.21 -2.66 -1.65
C SER A 36 0.88 -2.83 -2.71
N ASP A 37 1.95 -2.04 -2.63
CA ASP A 37 3.06 -2.10 -3.61
C ASP A 37 3.74 -3.49 -3.56
N LYS A 38 3.93 -4.07 -2.36
CA LYS A 38 4.50 -5.42 -2.18
C LYS A 38 3.60 -6.53 -2.74
N PHE A 39 2.31 -6.45 -2.46
CA PHE A 39 1.32 -7.40 -2.97
C PHE A 39 1.26 -7.34 -4.50
N GLU A 40 1.17 -6.15 -5.08
CA GLU A 40 1.08 -5.93 -6.53
C GLU A 40 2.32 -6.46 -7.26
N THR A 41 3.52 -6.22 -6.70
CA THR A 41 4.77 -6.75 -7.26
C THR A 41 4.72 -8.28 -7.34
N LYS A 42 4.39 -8.96 -6.24
CA LYS A 42 4.31 -10.43 -6.20
C LYS A 42 3.18 -10.97 -7.09
N TYR A 43 2.04 -10.30 -7.13
CA TYR A 43 0.93 -10.66 -8.02
C TYR A 43 1.38 -10.63 -9.49
N ASN A 44 2.05 -9.57 -9.92
CA ASN A 44 2.54 -9.46 -11.29
C ASN A 44 3.60 -10.51 -11.62
N GLU A 45 4.49 -10.85 -10.66
CA GLU A 45 5.45 -11.95 -10.82
C GLU A 45 4.73 -13.30 -11.04
N LEU A 46 3.72 -13.63 -10.23
CA LEU A 46 2.95 -14.87 -10.35
C LEU A 46 2.14 -14.92 -11.66
N VAL A 47 1.59 -13.79 -12.10
CA VAL A 47 0.91 -13.67 -13.40
C VAL A 47 1.88 -13.89 -14.57
N GLU A 48 3.11 -13.38 -14.48
CA GLU A 48 4.15 -13.60 -15.50
C GLU A 48 4.64 -15.05 -15.55
N GLU A 49 4.73 -15.73 -14.40
CA GLU A 49 5.04 -17.16 -14.32
C GLU A 49 3.96 -18.01 -15.00
N GLY A 50 2.69 -17.61 -14.88
CA GLY A 50 1.56 -18.20 -15.62
C GLY A 50 1.10 -19.57 -15.10
N ASP A 51 1.54 -19.94 -13.90
CA ASP A 51 1.17 -21.21 -13.25
C ASP A 51 -0.22 -21.16 -12.56
N GLY A 52 -0.86 -19.98 -12.51
CA GLY A 52 -2.22 -19.79 -11.98
C GLY A 52 -2.29 -19.63 -10.46
N PHE A 53 -1.17 -19.26 -9.82
CA PHE A 53 -1.06 -19.08 -8.37
C PHE A 53 -1.22 -17.62 -7.89
N GLU A 54 -1.53 -16.69 -8.78
CA GLU A 54 -1.70 -15.26 -8.45
C GLU A 54 -2.85 -14.97 -7.47
N GLU A 55 -3.74 -15.93 -7.25
CA GLU A 55 -4.81 -15.85 -6.24
C GLU A 55 -4.62 -16.86 -5.09
N ASP A 56 -3.44 -17.50 -4.99
CA ASP A 56 -3.10 -18.39 -3.89
C ASP A 56 -2.44 -17.61 -2.73
N ILE A 57 -3.09 -17.62 -1.56
CA ILE A 57 -2.64 -16.90 -0.37
C ILE A 57 -1.29 -17.43 0.14
N ASP A 58 -0.99 -18.71 -0.07
CA ASP A 58 0.21 -19.34 0.46
C ASP A 58 1.49 -18.75 -0.16
N GLU A 59 1.43 -18.37 -1.45
CA GLU A 59 2.54 -17.73 -2.18
C GLU A 59 2.93 -16.35 -1.62
N TYR A 60 2.01 -15.69 -0.92
CA TYR A 60 2.28 -14.40 -0.27
C TYR A 60 2.77 -14.60 1.16
N THR A 61 2.12 -15.49 1.90
CA THR A 61 2.45 -15.70 3.32
C THR A 61 3.84 -16.28 3.54
N VAL A 62 4.34 -17.12 2.62
CA VAL A 62 5.70 -17.68 2.66
C VAL A 62 6.78 -16.59 2.59
N GLU A 63 6.49 -15.47 1.90
CA GLU A 63 7.37 -14.30 1.79
C GLU A 63 7.05 -13.19 2.80
N ASN A 64 6.14 -13.43 3.74
CA ASN A 64 5.62 -12.42 4.68
C ASN A 64 4.97 -11.22 3.97
N ILE A 65 4.36 -11.46 2.81
CA ILE A 65 3.56 -10.49 2.08
C ILE A 65 2.11 -10.63 2.56
N PHE A 66 1.49 -9.52 2.91
CA PHE A 66 0.08 -9.52 3.28
C PHE A 66 -0.78 -9.77 2.05
N TRP A 67 -1.70 -10.71 2.16
CA TRP A 67 -2.74 -10.90 1.15
C TRP A 67 -3.68 -9.69 1.13
N VAL A 68 -3.91 -9.11 -0.05
CA VAL A 68 -4.80 -7.97 -0.26
C VAL A 68 -6.01 -8.44 -1.07
N PRO A 69 -7.22 -8.48 -0.47
CA PRO A 69 -8.45 -8.80 -1.20
C PRO A 69 -8.68 -7.84 -2.37
N ALA A 70 -9.31 -8.33 -3.44
CA ALA A 70 -9.55 -7.54 -4.65
C ALA A 70 -10.22 -6.17 -4.39
N GLU A 71 -11.17 -6.11 -3.46
CA GLU A 71 -11.89 -4.90 -3.04
C GLU A 71 -11.04 -3.89 -2.25
N SER A 72 -9.82 -4.26 -1.86
CA SER A 72 -8.87 -3.43 -1.09
C SER A 72 -7.56 -3.16 -1.84
N ARG A 73 -7.45 -3.59 -3.11
CA ARG A 73 -6.30 -3.31 -3.96
C ARG A 73 -6.28 -1.82 -4.32
N TRP A 74 -5.09 -1.24 -4.46
CA TRP A 74 -4.94 0.21 -4.69
C TRP A 74 -5.67 0.69 -5.95
N ASP A 75 -5.70 -0.12 -7.00
CA ASP A 75 -6.47 0.18 -8.24
C ASP A 75 -7.98 0.33 -8.03
N TYR A 76 -8.52 -0.16 -6.91
CA TYR A 76 -9.93 -0.08 -6.56
C TYR A 76 -10.29 1.20 -5.77
N ILE A 77 -9.29 1.90 -5.20
CA ILE A 77 -9.47 3.10 -4.33
C ILE A 77 -9.24 4.38 -5.14
#